data_AF-A0A7C6ZUQ2-F1
#
_entry.id   AF-A0A7C6ZUQ2-F1
#
_cell.length_a   1.000
_cell.length_b   1.000
_cell.length_c   1.000
_cell.angle_alpha   90.00
_cell.angle_beta   90.00
_cell.angle_gamma   90.00
#
_symmetry.space_group_name_H-M   'P 1'
#
loop_
_entity.id
_entity.type
_entity.pdbx_description
1 polymer ?
#
loop_
_entity_poly.entity_id
_entity_poly.type
_entity_poly.pdbx_seq_one_letter_code
_entity_poly.pdbx_strand_id
1 'polypeptide(L)'
;MTTNLIAQTPAAALANVHHPARAPMAGAPIVYNDDGSVAWERMWTTFCELASAGGPPHRGALLQAPTCAEVDSAAYRQVVDEIIRGIHLVSGLHATPATPGWVAVECTSTAQARWLSEQINQENVESRWRDNVFFVPADVNFTLKGEIKNVITAVAKTTHYWNAHVRKEVKQALAVETTLQMAADWLRRCIRR
;
A
#
# COMPACT_ATOMS: atom_id res chain seq x y z
N MET A 1 1.69 70.45 22.19
CA MET A 1 1.10 70.04 23.48
C MET A 1 -0.18 69.27 23.18
N THR A 2 -0.20 67.96 23.49
CA THR A 2 -1.35 67.08 23.81
C THR A 2 -2.61 67.19 22.93
N THR A 3 -3.07 66.12 22.26
CA THR A 3 -3.72 64.96 22.91
C THR A 3 -3.93 63.79 21.93
N ASN A 4 -3.69 62.57 22.41
CA ASN A 4 -4.00 61.28 21.79
C ASN A 4 -5.51 61.06 21.58
N LEU A 5 -5.90 60.43 20.47
CA LEU A 5 -7.17 59.69 20.36
C LEU A 5 -7.00 58.49 19.40
N ILE A 6 -6.57 57.39 20.01
CA ILE A 6 -6.99 55.99 19.84
C ILE A 6 -7.63 55.66 18.48
N ALA A 7 -6.86 55.00 17.61
CA ALA A 7 -7.37 54.28 16.46
C ALA A 7 -8.22 53.10 16.93
N GLN A 8 -9.51 53.12 16.60
CA GLN A 8 -10.40 51.98 16.74
C GLN A 8 -10.07 50.95 15.65
N THR A 9 -9.68 49.76 16.06
CA THR A 9 -9.56 48.58 15.21
C THR A 9 -10.96 48.13 14.76
N PRO A 10 -11.26 47.97 13.47
CA PRO A 10 -12.40 47.16 13.06
C PRO A 10 -11.99 45.69 13.08
N ALA A 11 -12.38 45.00 14.14
CA ALA A 11 -12.50 43.56 14.16
C ALA A 11 -13.68 43.15 13.27
N ALA A 12 -13.43 42.71 12.04
CA ALA A 12 -14.28 41.76 11.29
C ALA A 12 -13.79 41.61 9.84
N ALA A 13 -13.04 40.55 9.55
CA ALA A 13 -13.09 39.79 8.29
C ALA A 13 -11.97 38.74 8.25
N LEU A 14 -11.93 37.80 9.21
CA LEU A 14 -11.28 36.52 8.95
C LEU A 14 -12.30 35.67 8.20
N ALA A 15 -12.39 35.92 6.89
CA ALA A 15 -13.11 35.05 5.99
C ALA A 15 -12.49 33.65 6.09
N ASN A 16 -13.34 32.71 6.48
CA ASN A 16 -13.07 31.28 6.55
C ASN A 16 -12.59 30.82 5.16
N VAL A 17 -11.28 30.62 4.98
CA VAL A 17 -10.72 30.07 3.74
C VAL A 17 -11.10 28.59 3.72
N HIS A 18 -12.29 28.31 3.18
CA HIS A 18 -12.70 26.97 2.81
C HIS A 18 -11.74 26.50 1.71
N HIS A 19 -10.73 25.72 2.09
CA HIS A 19 -9.95 24.99 1.11
C HIS A 19 -10.90 24.00 0.44
N PRO A 20 -11.21 24.14 -0.87
CA PRO A 20 -11.99 23.13 -1.54
C PRO A 20 -11.23 21.81 -1.42
N ALA A 21 -11.90 20.77 -0.93
CA ALA A 21 -11.34 19.43 -0.95
C ALA A 21 -10.96 19.14 -2.41
N ARG A 22 -9.67 18.92 -2.68
CA ARG A 22 -9.22 18.51 -4.02
C ARG A 22 -9.98 17.23 -4.37
N ALA A 23 -10.65 17.24 -5.52
CA ALA A 23 -11.30 16.05 -6.05
C ALA A 23 -10.27 14.90 -6.12
N PRO A 24 -10.66 13.66 -5.78
CA PRO A 24 -9.77 12.52 -5.92
C PRO A 24 -9.31 12.41 -7.38
N MET A 25 -8.02 12.19 -7.59
CA MET A 25 -7.46 11.99 -8.92
C MET A 25 -8.00 10.68 -9.51
N ALA A 26 -8.37 10.71 -10.79
CA ALA A 26 -8.84 9.51 -11.49
C ALA A 26 -7.68 8.52 -11.67
N GLY A 27 -7.95 7.25 -11.36
CA GLY A 27 -7.03 6.12 -11.58
C GLY A 27 -6.58 5.98 -13.04
N ALA A 28 -5.38 5.44 -13.28
CA ALA A 28 -4.97 5.02 -14.63
C ALA A 28 -6.02 4.09 -15.27
N PRO A 29 -6.28 4.22 -16.59
CA PRO A 29 -7.14 3.29 -17.32
C PRO A 29 -6.50 1.91 -17.38
N ILE A 30 -7.32 0.85 -17.38
CA ILE A 30 -6.83 -0.53 -17.54
C ILE A 30 -6.40 -0.75 -18.99
N VAL A 31 -5.20 -1.32 -19.16
CA VAL A 31 -4.67 -1.79 -20.44
C VAL A 31 -4.90 -3.30 -20.54
N TYR A 32 -5.32 -3.79 -21.70
CA TYR A 32 -5.59 -5.20 -21.94
C TYR A 32 -4.63 -5.78 -22.98
N ASN A 33 -4.29 -7.05 -22.81
CA ASN A 33 -3.62 -7.90 -23.78
C ASN A 33 -4.60 -8.34 -24.88
N ASP A 34 -4.07 -8.88 -25.98
CA ASP A 34 -4.87 -9.39 -27.11
C ASP A 34 -5.76 -10.56 -26.71
N ASP A 35 -5.39 -11.30 -25.65
CA ASP A 35 -6.17 -12.39 -25.06
C ASP A 35 -7.26 -11.91 -24.08
N GLY A 36 -7.40 -10.59 -23.89
CA GLY A 36 -8.36 -9.98 -22.98
C GLY A 36 -7.94 -9.95 -21.50
N SER A 37 -6.77 -10.46 -21.13
CA SER A 37 -6.22 -10.31 -19.78
C SER A 37 -5.71 -8.90 -19.52
N VAL A 38 -5.66 -8.46 -18.27
CA VAL A 38 -5.08 -7.15 -17.94
C VAL A 38 -3.55 -7.20 -18.08
N ALA A 39 -3.02 -6.24 -18.83
CA ALA A 39 -1.59 -6.04 -19.05
C ALA A 39 -0.98 -5.19 -17.92
N TRP A 40 -0.95 -5.74 -16.69
CA TRP A 40 -0.48 -5.03 -15.49
C TRP A 40 0.93 -4.44 -15.64
N GLU A 41 1.82 -5.17 -16.31
CA GLU A 41 3.20 -4.77 -16.61
C GLU A 41 3.32 -3.61 -17.61
N ARG A 42 2.26 -3.34 -18.38
CA ARG A 42 2.19 -2.23 -19.36
C ARG A 42 1.26 -1.11 -18.91
N MET A 43 0.65 -1.25 -17.73
CA MET A 43 -0.33 -0.29 -17.22
C MET A 43 0.31 1.07 -16.91
N TRP A 44 1.61 1.09 -16.61
CA TRP A 44 2.39 2.32 -16.39
C TRP A 44 3.73 2.17 -17.09
N THR A 45 4.08 3.12 -17.95
CA THR A 45 5.35 3.09 -18.68
C THR A 45 6.46 3.84 -17.94
N THR A 46 6.09 4.77 -17.06
CA THR A 46 7.02 5.51 -16.20
C THR A 46 6.54 5.57 -14.75
N PHE A 47 7.48 5.77 -13.82
CA PHE A 47 7.13 6.01 -12.42
C PHE A 47 6.29 7.28 -12.24
N CYS A 48 6.54 8.32 -13.05
CA CYS A 48 5.73 9.54 -13.03
C CYS A 48 4.27 9.26 -13.40
N GLU A 49 4.01 8.36 -14.34
CA GLU A 49 2.66 7.89 -14.66
C GLU A 49 2.05 7.09 -13.52
N LEU A 50 2.81 6.19 -12.90
CA LEU A 50 2.36 5.42 -11.72
C LEU A 50 2.00 6.34 -10.54
N ALA A 51 2.82 7.37 -10.29
CA ALA A 51 2.60 8.34 -9.23
C ALA A 51 1.46 9.32 -9.56
N SER A 52 1.29 9.71 -10.82
CA SER A 52 0.26 10.66 -11.29
C SER A 52 -1.10 10.00 -11.52
N ALA A 53 -1.12 8.71 -11.85
CA ALA A 53 -2.34 7.93 -12.04
C ALA A 53 -3.17 7.80 -10.76
N GLY A 54 -2.62 8.15 -9.59
CA GLY A 54 -3.28 7.99 -8.31
C GLY A 54 -3.23 6.53 -7.85
N GLY A 55 -2.78 6.34 -6.60
CA GLY A 55 -2.96 5.06 -5.91
C GLY A 55 -4.42 4.86 -5.50
N PRO A 56 -4.69 3.86 -4.64
CA PRO A 56 -5.95 3.77 -3.93
C PRO A 56 -6.30 5.13 -3.32
N PRO A 57 -7.59 5.52 -3.22
CA PRO A 57 -7.93 6.85 -2.71
C PRO A 57 -7.31 7.07 -1.32
N HIS A 58 -6.27 7.91 -1.24
CA HIS A 58 -5.57 8.16 0.03
C HIS A 58 -6.46 8.78 1.12
N ARG A 59 -7.65 9.28 0.73
CA ARG A 59 -8.69 9.82 1.62
C ARG A 59 -10.00 9.04 1.55
N GLY A 60 -9.97 7.78 1.11
CA GLY A 60 -11.11 6.87 1.11
C GLY A 60 -11.14 5.99 2.36
N ALA A 61 -12.13 5.09 2.45
CA ALA A 61 -12.09 4.01 3.44
C ALA A 61 -10.87 3.11 3.18
N LEU A 62 -10.24 2.64 4.25
CA LEU A 62 -9.13 1.68 4.16
C LEU A 62 -9.62 0.43 3.42
N LEU A 63 -8.88 -0.03 2.40
CA LEU A 63 -9.17 -1.29 1.75
C LEU A 63 -8.69 -2.42 2.65
N GLN A 64 -9.62 -3.15 3.27
CA GLN A 64 -9.33 -4.15 4.30
C GLN A 64 -9.60 -5.57 3.82
N ALA A 65 -8.95 -6.53 4.48
CA ALA A 65 -9.31 -7.93 4.33
C ALA A 65 -10.69 -8.17 4.98
N PRO A 66 -11.53 -9.05 4.40
CA PRO A 66 -12.80 -9.40 5.02
C PRO A 66 -12.58 -10.21 6.30
N THR A 67 -13.43 -10.01 7.30
CA THR A 67 -13.42 -10.82 8.53
C THR A 67 -13.71 -12.30 8.23
N CYS A 68 -14.58 -12.56 7.24
CA CYS A 68 -14.92 -13.88 6.74
C CYS A 68 -14.88 -13.85 5.21
N ALA A 69 -13.93 -14.55 4.59
CA ALA A 69 -13.87 -14.69 3.14
C ALA A 69 -14.59 -15.94 2.64
N GLU A 70 -15.27 -15.82 1.50
CA GLU A 70 -15.93 -16.94 0.81
C GLU A 70 -14.93 -17.78 0.01
N VAL A 71 -13.99 -18.43 0.68
CA VAL A 71 -12.84 -19.10 0.03
C VAL A 71 -13.18 -20.21 -0.96
N ASP A 72 -14.35 -20.85 -0.79
CA ASP A 72 -14.83 -21.93 -1.66
C ASP A 72 -15.48 -21.40 -2.96
N SER A 73 -15.72 -20.09 -3.05
CA SER A 73 -16.28 -19.46 -4.24
C SER A 73 -15.29 -19.46 -5.41
N ALA A 74 -15.78 -19.79 -6.61
CA ALA A 74 -15.01 -19.63 -7.84
C ALA A 74 -14.63 -18.17 -8.10
N ALA A 75 -15.52 -17.23 -7.76
CA ALA A 75 -15.27 -15.80 -7.90
C ALA A 75 -14.15 -15.33 -6.94
N TYR A 76 -14.13 -15.83 -5.70
CA TYR A 76 -13.03 -15.53 -4.77
C TYR A 76 -11.69 -16.00 -5.32
N ARG A 77 -11.63 -17.24 -5.83
CA ARG A 77 -10.40 -17.78 -6.45
C ARG A 77 -9.95 -16.93 -7.64
N GLN A 78 -10.87 -16.49 -8.50
CA GLN A 78 -10.54 -15.59 -9.62
C GLN A 78 -9.94 -14.27 -9.15
N VAL A 79 -10.47 -13.65 -8.09
CA VAL A 79 -9.90 -12.43 -7.51
C VAL A 79 -8.48 -12.68 -7.00
N VAL A 80 -8.29 -13.75 -6.21
CA VAL A 80 -6.98 -14.10 -5.63
C VAL A 80 -5.96 -14.38 -6.73
N ASP A 81 -6.33 -15.18 -7.74
CA ASP A 81 -5.47 -15.52 -8.87
C ASP A 81 -5.06 -14.27 -9.65
N GLU A 82 -5.99 -13.32 -9.85
CA GLU A 82 -5.70 -12.06 -10.55
C GLU A 82 -4.79 -11.13 -9.74
N ILE A 83 -4.96 -11.06 -8.41
CA ILE A 83 -4.06 -10.31 -7.53
C ILE A 83 -2.65 -10.92 -7.57
N ILE A 84 -2.54 -12.25 -7.46
CA ILE A 84 -1.26 -12.96 -7.52
C ILE A 84 -0.56 -12.70 -8.86
N ARG A 85 -1.30 -12.85 -9.97
CA ARG A 85 -0.79 -12.59 -11.33
C ARG A 85 -0.32 -11.15 -11.47
N GLY A 86 -1.13 -10.19 -11.04
CA GLY A 86 -0.81 -8.77 -11.11
C GLY A 86 0.43 -8.40 -10.30
N ILE A 87 0.53 -8.89 -9.05
CA ILE A 87 1.72 -8.69 -8.20
C ILE A 87 2.96 -9.23 -8.89
N HIS A 88 2.90 -10.45 -9.43
CA HIS A 88 4.03 -11.05 -10.13
C HIS A 88 4.47 -10.19 -11.32
N LEU A 89 3.53 -9.76 -12.17
CA LEU A 89 3.82 -8.97 -13.37
C LEU A 89 4.44 -7.61 -13.08
N VAL A 90 4.00 -6.92 -12.02
CA VAL A 90 4.47 -5.55 -11.71
C VAL A 90 5.74 -5.50 -10.87
N SER A 91 6.04 -6.58 -10.14
CA SER A 91 7.09 -6.57 -9.11
C SER A 91 8.11 -7.70 -9.24
N GLY A 92 7.75 -8.78 -9.96
CA GLY A 92 8.51 -10.03 -9.98
C GLY A 92 8.45 -10.85 -8.69
N LEU A 93 7.77 -10.37 -7.65
CA LEU A 93 7.63 -11.08 -6.38
C LEU A 93 6.72 -12.31 -6.54
N HIS A 94 7.01 -13.35 -5.76
CA HIS A 94 6.16 -14.55 -5.68
C HIS A 94 5.02 -14.30 -4.70
N ALA A 95 3.79 -14.62 -5.11
CA ALA A 95 2.60 -14.48 -4.29
C ALA A 95 1.76 -15.76 -4.31
N THR A 96 1.12 -16.07 -3.18
CA THR A 96 0.29 -17.28 -3.00
C THR A 96 -0.95 -16.99 -2.17
N PRO A 97 -2.03 -17.79 -2.32
CA PRO A 97 -3.17 -17.71 -1.41
C PRO A 97 -2.72 -18.02 0.03
N ALA A 98 -3.24 -17.26 1.00
CA ALA A 98 -2.90 -17.45 2.41
C ALA A 98 -4.16 -17.79 3.24
N THR A 99 -4.21 -17.35 4.50
CA THR A 99 -5.43 -17.43 5.31
C THR A 99 -6.59 -16.71 4.61
N PRO A 100 -7.86 -17.11 4.83
CA PRO A 100 -9.02 -16.48 4.23
C PRO A 100 -8.96 -14.94 4.27
N GLY A 101 -9.14 -14.32 3.11
CA GLY A 101 -9.07 -12.86 2.97
C GLY A 101 -7.69 -12.30 2.63
N TRP A 102 -6.66 -13.13 2.51
CA TRP A 102 -5.27 -12.68 2.36
C TRP A 102 -4.52 -13.39 1.22
N VAL A 103 -3.68 -12.63 0.53
CA VAL A 103 -2.63 -13.11 -0.37
C VAL A 103 -1.27 -12.86 0.30
N ALA A 104 -0.43 -13.88 0.41
CA ALA A 104 0.93 -13.78 0.90
C ALA A 104 1.89 -13.42 -0.23
N VAL A 105 2.84 -12.52 0.03
CA VAL A 105 3.87 -12.08 -0.93
C VAL A 105 5.25 -12.23 -0.30
N GLU A 106 6.09 -13.05 -0.95
CA GLU A 106 7.44 -13.36 -0.48
C GLU A 106 8.43 -12.23 -0.81
N CYS A 107 9.25 -11.89 0.17
CA CYS A 107 10.33 -10.93 0.05
C CYS A 107 11.69 -11.60 0.28
N THR A 108 12.73 -10.92 -0.17
CA THR A 108 14.14 -11.36 0.01
C THR A 108 14.61 -11.29 1.47
N SER A 109 13.90 -10.53 2.31
CA SER A 109 14.24 -10.34 3.72
C SER A 109 13.05 -9.86 4.53
N THR A 110 13.09 -10.09 5.85
CA THR A 110 12.15 -9.52 6.83
C THR A 110 12.12 -8.00 6.79
N ALA A 111 13.28 -7.35 6.61
CA ALA A 111 13.37 -5.89 6.48
C ALA A 111 12.56 -5.37 5.28
N GLN A 112 12.66 -6.04 4.13
CA GLN A 112 11.87 -5.70 2.95
C GLN A 112 10.37 -5.92 3.20
N ALA A 113 9.98 -7.08 3.74
CA ALA A 113 8.57 -7.39 4.01
C ALA A 113 7.94 -6.37 4.97
N ARG A 114 8.62 -6.04 6.06
CA ARG A 114 8.20 -5.00 7.00
C ARG A 114 8.03 -3.65 6.31
N TRP A 115 9.06 -3.19 5.61
CA TRP A 115 9.05 -1.88 4.97
C TRP A 115 7.94 -1.77 3.92
N LEU A 116 7.81 -2.77 3.03
CA LEU A 116 6.74 -2.80 2.02
C LEU A 116 5.36 -2.77 2.68
N SER A 117 5.13 -3.62 3.69
CA SER A 117 3.85 -3.65 4.41
C SER A 117 3.51 -2.31 5.05
N GLU A 118 4.46 -1.65 5.70
CA GLU A 118 4.25 -0.34 6.31
C GLU A 118 3.93 0.73 5.26
N GLN A 119 4.57 0.71 4.09
CA GLN A 119 4.25 1.66 3.02
C GLN A 119 2.93 1.36 2.32
N ILE A 120 2.55 0.08 2.15
CA ILE A 120 1.25 -0.30 1.58
C ILE A 120 0.10 0.22 2.47
N ASN A 121 0.26 0.18 3.79
CA ASN A 121 -0.68 0.82 4.71
C ASN A 121 -0.83 2.33 4.48
N GLN A 122 0.26 3.04 4.13
CA GLN A 122 0.21 4.48 3.77
C GLN A 122 -0.48 4.74 2.42
N GLU A 123 -0.57 3.72 1.56
CA GLU A 123 -1.33 3.73 0.31
C GLU A 123 -2.82 3.42 0.53
N ASN A 124 -3.31 3.36 1.78
CA ASN A 124 -4.69 3.08 2.13
C ASN A 124 -5.17 1.66 1.71
N VAL A 125 -4.25 0.70 1.75
CA VAL A 125 -4.51 -0.74 1.62
C VAL A 125 -3.98 -1.42 2.86
N GLU A 126 -4.81 -2.22 3.52
CA GLU A 126 -4.40 -2.95 4.70
C GLU A 126 -3.26 -3.92 4.35
N SER A 127 -2.20 -3.91 5.14
CA SER A 127 -1.11 -4.85 5.01
C SER A 127 -0.55 -5.22 6.37
N ARG A 128 -0.24 -6.49 6.51
CA ARG A 128 0.49 -7.04 7.67
C ARG A 128 1.70 -7.81 7.17
N TRP A 129 2.67 -8.06 8.04
CA TRP A 129 3.85 -8.85 7.71
C TRP A 129 4.20 -9.84 8.81
N ARG A 130 4.86 -10.93 8.40
CA ARG A 130 5.44 -11.94 9.29
C ARG A 130 6.66 -12.51 8.59
N ASP A 131 7.79 -12.54 9.28
CA ASP A 131 9.07 -12.98 8.70
C ASP A 131 9.37 -12.23 7.40
N ASN A 132 9.81 -12.93 6.35
CA ASN A 132 10.07 -12.35 5.03
C ASN A 132 8.82 -12.30 4.13
N VAL A 133 7.61 -12.30 4.70
CA VAL A 133 6.35 -12.29 3.94
C VAL A 133 5.49 -11.10 4.38
N PHE A 134 4.91 -10.36 3.43
CA PHE A 134 3.79 -9.46 3.71
C PHE A 134 2.50 -9.98 3.11
N PHE A 135 1.36 -9.50 3.60
CA PHE A 135 0.03 -9.96 3.20
C PHE A 135 -0.81 -8.78 2.75
N VAL A 136 -1.53 -8.95 1.64
CA VAL A 136 -2.48 -7.98 1.09
C VAL A 136 -3.89 -8.58 1.04
N PRO A 137 -4.95 -7.75 1.08
CA PRO A 137 -6.31 -8.23 1.17
C PRO A 137 -6.82 -8.78 -0.16
N ALA A 138 -7.74 -9.72 -0.08
CA ALA A 138 -8.55 -10.20 -1.20
C ALA A 138 -9.97 -10.53 -0.70
N ASP A 139 -10.98 -10.12 -1.45
CA ASP A 139 -12.38 -10.44 -1.17
C ASP A 139 -13.12 -10.77 -2.47
N VAL A 140 -14.17 -11.59 -2.39
CA VAL A 140 -14.99 -11.97 -3.54
C VAL A 140 -15.64 -10.77 -4.25
N ASN A 141 -15.90 -9.69 -3.51
CA ASN A 141 -16.50 -8.46 -4.03
C ASN A 141 -15.48 -7.49 -4.63
N PHE A 142 -14.18 -7.80 -4.58
CA PHE A 142 -13.17 -6.93 -5.17
C PHE A 142 -13.31 -6.87 -6.69
N THR A 143 -13.37 -5.65 -7.21
CA THR A 143 -13.54 -5.41 -8.63
C THR A 143 -12.20 -5.13 -9.30
N LEU A 144 -12.10 -5.53 -10.57
CA LEU A 144 -10.89 -5.32 -11.37
C LEU A 144 -10.48 -3.84 -11.47
N LYS A 145 -11.46 -2.94 -11.68
CA LYS A 145 -11.23 -1.49 -11.84
C LYS A 145 -11.04 -0.74 -10.52
N GLY A 146 -11.43 -1.34 -9.40
CA GLY A 146 -11.35 -0.76 -8.06
C GLY A 146 -10.28 -1.44 -7.22
N GLU A 147 -10.73 -2.35 -6.35
CA GLU A 147 -9.98 -2.94 -5.26
C GLU A 147 -8.77 -3.75 -5.74
N ILE A 148 -8.92 -4.58 -6.79
CA ILE A 148 -7.81 -5.39 -7.34
C ILE A 148 -6.71 -4.47 -7.86
N LYS A 149 -7.07 -3.48 -8.69
CA LYS A 149 -6.13 -2.48 -9.19
C LYS A 149 -5.44 -1.74 -8.05
N ASN A 150 -6.18 -1.37 -7.01
CA ASN A 150 -5.65 -0.64 -5.86
C ASN A 150 -4.57 -1.45 -5.13
N VAL A 151 -4.82 -2.74 -4.84
CA VAL A 151 -3.83 -3.64 -4.23
C VAL A 151 -2.57 -3.74 -5.09
N ILE A 152 -2.72 -4.03 -6.39
CA ILE A 152 -1.59 -4.21 -7.31
C ILE A 152 -0.78 -2.91 -7.46
N THR A 153 -1.45 -1.76 -7.54
CA THR A 153 -0.81 -0.44 -7.65
C THR A 153 0.00 -0.12 -6.40
N ALA A 154 -0.53 -0.39 -5.21
CA ALA A 154 0.19 -0.17 -3.95
C ALA A 154 1.46 -1.04 -3.88
N VAL A 155 1.38 -2.32 -4.29
CA VAL A 155 2.53 -3.22 -4.34
C VAL A 155 3.56 -2.76 -5.39
N ALA A 156 3.11 -2.35 -6.58
CA ALA A 156 3.97 -1.83 -7.64
C ALA A 156 4.77 -0.60 -7.17
N LYS A 157 4.07 0.40 -6.60
CA LYS A 157 4.68 1.62 -6.08
C LYS A 157 5.71 1.33 -5.01
N THR A 158 5.32 0.58 -4.00
CA THR A 158 6.19 0.31 -2.84
C THR A 158 7.40 -0.53 -3.24
N THR A 159 7.23 -1.54 -4.10
CA THR A 159 8.36 -2.33 -4.60
C THR A 159 9.32 -1.48 -5.44
N HIS A 160 8.78 -0.59 -6.29
CA HIS A 160 9.62 0.35 -7.03
C HIS A 160 10.43 1.26 -6.09
N TYR A 161 9.79 1.87 -5.09
CA TYR A 161 10.50 2.70 -4.10
C TYR A 161 11.58 1.92 -3.35
N TRP A 162 11.28 0.70 -2.90
CA TRP A 162 12.26 -0.15 -2.23
C TRP A 162 13.49 -0.39 -3.12
N ASN A 163 13.28 -0.71 -4.39
CA ASN A 163 14.35 -1.03 -5.32
C ASN A 163 15.14 0.21 -5.76
N ALA A 164 14.46 1.29 -6.12
CA ALA A 164 15.06 2.46 -6.77
C ALA A 164 15.50 3.56 -5.80
N HIS A 165 14.88 3.68 -4.61
CA HIS A 165 14.98 4.90 -3.81
C HIS A 165 15.33 4.67 -2.33
N VAL A 166 15.04 3.51 -1.76
CA VAL A 166 15.48 3.20 -0.39
C VAL A 166 16.99 3.02 -0.39
N ARG A 167 17.69 3.91 0.32
CA ARG A 167 19.15 3.91 0.42
C ARG A 167 19.66 2.64 1.08
N LYS A 168 20.88 2.22 0.73
CA LYS A 168 21.50 0.98 1.25
C LYS A 168 21.63 1.00 2.77
N GLU A 169 21.91 2.16 3.34
CA GLU A 169 22.09 2.35 4.77
C GLU A 169 20.78 2.09 5.53
N VAL A 170 19.64 2.49 4.97
CA VAL A 170 18.32 2.20 5.55
C VAL A 170 18.01 0.71 5.49
N LYS A 171 18.32 0.05 4.37
CA LYS A 171 18.16 -1.42 4.25
C LYS A 171 19.01 -2.16 5.27
N GLN A 172 20.26 -1.72 5.46
CA GLN A 172 21.18 -2.30 6.43
C GLN A 172 20.72 -2.07 7.88
N ALA A 173 20.28 -0.85 8.20
CA ALA A 173 19.77 -0.54 9.54
C ALA A 173 18.57 -1.42 9.90
N LEU A 174 17.60 -1.57 8.99
CA LEU A 174 16.44 -2.45 9.18
C LEU A 174 16.84 -3.92 9.33
N ALA A 175 17.85 -4.38 8.59
CA ALA A 175 18.36 -5.74 8.71
C ALA A 175 19.03 -5.99 10.08
N VAL A 176 19.81 -5.03 10.57
CA VAL A 176 20.44 -5.09 11.91
C VAL A 176 19.37 -5.08 12.99
N GLU A 177 18.39 -4.18 12.91
CA GLU A 177 17.26 -4.11 13.86
C GLU A 177 16.51 -5.45 13.93
N THR A 178 16.22 -6.06 12.78
CA THR A 178 15.57 -7.37 12.71
C THR A 178 16.41 -8.44 13.42
N THR A 179 17.72 -8.46 13.18
CA THR A 179 18.63 -9.44 13.78
C THR A 179 18.68 -9.29 15.31
N LEU A 180 18.72 -8.04 15.80
CA LEU A 180 18.70 -7.73 17.22
C LEU A 180 17.38 -8.15 17.87
N GLN A 181 16.24 -7.90 17.20
CA GLN A 181 14.93 -8.31 17.68
C GLN A 181 14.84 -9.84 17.84
N MET A 182 15.32 -10.58 16.84
CA MET A 182 15.37 -12.05 16.90
C MET A 182 16.24 -12.56 18.05
N ALA A 183 17.40 -11.94 18.28
CA ALA A 183 18.30 -12.30 19.37
C ALA A 183 17.65 -12.01 20.75
N ALA A 184 16.97 -10.87 20.89
CA ALA A 184 16.25 -10.53 22.10
C ALA A 184 15.11 -11.52 22.39
N ASP A 185 14.34 -11.92 21.38
CA ASP A 185 13.26 -12.90 21.53
C ASP A 185 13.78 -14.30 21.85
N TRP A 186 14.93 -14.69 21.31
CA TRP A 186 15.62 -15.91 21.70
C TRP A 186 16.05 -15.88 23.17
N LEU A 187 16.71 -14.80 23.62
CA LEU A 187 17.13 -14.62 25.00
C LEU A 187 15.94 -14.71 25.98
N ARG A 188 14.84 -14.01 25.69
CA ARG A 188 13.62 -14.06 26.52
C ARG A 188 13.06 -15.48 26.64
N ARG A 189 13.13 -16.28 25.58
CA ARG A 189 12.67 -17.69 25.61
C ARG A 189 13.59 -18.59 26.41
N CYS A 190 14.90 -18.37 26.35
CA CYS A 190 15.88 -19.13 27.15
C CYS A 190 15.78 -18.81 28.65
N ILE A 191 15.55 -17.55 29.02
CA ILE A 191 15.44 -17.12 30.43
C ILE A 191 14.11 -17.58 31.06
N ARG A 192 13.07 -17.83 30.27
CA ARG A 192 11.76 -18.33 30.72
C ARG A 192 11.64 -19.86 30.76
N ARG A 193 12.72 -20.59 30.47
CA ARG A 193 12.82 -22.05 30.61
C ARG A 193 13.66 -22.39 31.84
#